data_AF-A0AAD7D2M4-F1
#
_entry.id   AF-A0AAD7D2M4-F1
#
_cell.length_a   1.000
_cell.length_b   1.000
_cell.length_c   1.000
_cell.angle_alpha   90.00
_cell.angle_beta   90.00
_cell.angle_gamma   90.00
#
_symmetry.space_group_name_H-M   'P 1'
#
loop_
_entity.id
_entity.type
_entity.pdbx_description
1 polymer ?
#
loop_
_entity_poly.entity_id
_entity_poly.type
_entity_poly.pdbx_seq_one_letter_code
_entity_poly.pdbx_strand_id
1 'polypeptide(L)'
;MTETANETQIQSALVISRFLIIVPFTILVYEYLITLEHEVSRFWGTRLTWGTAFFYLNRYSSLFGTVPIVFQYYSTTTNPDKMPMCSAFRAYHQYFALISQVLVAVMLIMRTFALYERSKIILAFTVFVTLCAFIFAVWVLLTGNEVNTLSAEIAAFGCPMGTPHAKSLRLAAAWSGMLVFDIMIFGLTLFKALRHGRSRARGGLLAVLLRDGSVYFALMIISNAANIGTYTMGGPFISGTATTVTNVFVPVPPPSLHG
;
A
#
# COMPACT_ATOMS: atom_id res chain seq x y z
N MET A 1 -13.25 36.39 9.09
CA MET A 1 -13.60 35.93 7.72
C MET A 1 -12.54 35.01 7.12
N THR A 2 -11.25 35.30 7.26
CA THR A 2 -10.16 34.39 6.84
C THR A 2 -10.04 33.13 7.72
N GLU A 3 -10.32 33.23 9.02
CA GLU A 3 -10.25 32.12 9.98
C GLU A 3 -11.36 31.07 9.76
N THR A 4 -12.60 31.52 9.60
CA THR A 4 -13.78 30.68 9.28
C THR A 4 -13.68 29.99 7.92
N ALA A 5 -13.02 30.61 6.94
CA ALA A 5 -12.75 30.00 5.63
C ALA A 5 -11.69 28.88 5.73
N ASN A 6 -10.73 29.01 6.64
CA ASN A 6 -9.71 28.01 6.86
C ASN A 6 -10.28 26.77 7.60
N GLU A 7 -11.16 26.98 8.58
CA GLU A 7 -11.84 25.89 9.31
C GLU A 7 -12.73 25.02 8.41
N THR A 8 -13.50 25.64 7.52
CA THR A 8 -14.36 24.92 6.56
C THR A 8 -13.56 24.12 5.53
N GLN A 9 -12.41 24.66 5.09
CA GLN A 9 -11.46 23.93 4.24
C GLN A 9 -10.83 22.74 4.96
N ILE A 10 -10.50 22.88 6.25
CA ILE A 10 -9.99 21.77 7.05
C ILE A 10 -11.07 20.69 7.19
N GLN A 11 -12.29 21.05 7.60
CA GLN A 11 -13.40 20.11 7.77
C GLN A 11 -13.71 19.33 6.48
N SER A 12 -13.76 19.99 5.33
CA SER A 12 -13.98 19.31 4.04
C SER A 12 -12.85 18.32 3.71
N ALA A 13 -11.60 18.69 3.94
CA ALA A 13 -10.46 17.78 3.78
C ALA A 13 -10.57 16.55 4.70
N LEU A 14 -11.03 16.73 5.95
CA LEU A 14 -11.23 15.60 6.88
C LEU A 14 -12.31 14.63 6.43
N VAL A 15 -13.42 15.16 5.92
CA VAL A 15 -14.51 14.35 5.37
C VAL A 15 -14.00 13.53 4.19
N ILE A 16 -13.25 14.14 3.27
CA ILE A 16 -12.64 13.43 2.13
C ILE A 16 -11.71 12.32 2.63
N SER A 17 -10.82 12.62 3.58
CA SER A 17 -9.90 11.64 4.15
C SER A 17 -10.60 10.45 4.81
N ARG A 18 -11.71 10.70 5.53
CA ARG A 18 -12.54 9.64 6.11
C ARG A 18 -13.12 8.71 5.04
N PHE A 19 -13.67 9.28 3.96
CA PHE A 19 -14.18 8.48 2.83
C PHE A 19 -13.07 7.68 2.13
N LEU A 20 -11.90 8.29 1.93
CA LEU A 20 -10.73 7.64 1.34
C LEU A 20 -10.16 6.50 2.18
N ILE A 21 -10.58 6.35 3.44
CA ILE A 21 -10.14 5.27 4.34
C ILE A 21 -11.23 4.22 4.51
N ILE A 22 -12.48 4.64 4.77
CA ILE A 22 -13.58 3.70 5.06
C ILE A 22 -14.03 2.93 3.81
N VAL A 23 -14.03 3.58 2.63
CA VAL A 23 -14.45 2.92 1.39
C VAL A 23 -13.49 1.79 1.01
N PRO A 24 -12.16 2.00 0.95
CA PRO A 24 -11.23 0.91 0.69
C PRO A 24 -11.25 -0.16 1.78
N PHE A 25 -11.41 0.22 3.05
CA PHE A 25 -11.54 -0.75 4.14
C PHE A 25 -12.78 -1.64 3.98
N THR A 26 -13.91 -1.07 3.58
CA THR A 26 -15.15 -1.83 3.33
C THR A 26 -14.97 -2.79 2.17
N ILE A 27 -14.33 -2.35 1.08
CA ILE A 27 -13.98 -3.21 -0.06
C ILE A 27 -13.08 -4.37 0.39
N LEU A 28 -12.04 -4.07 1.18
CA LEU A 28 -11.11 -5.08 1.71
C LEU A 28 -11.83 -6.14 2.55
N VAL A 29 -12.73 -5.73 3.44
CA VAL A 29 -13.52 -6.65 4.27
C VAL A 29 -14.47 -7.47 3.39
N TYR A 30 -15.12 -6.84 2.42
CA TYR A 30 -16.02 -7.54 1.49
C TYR A 30 -15.27 -8.61 0.67
N GLU A 31 -14.13 -8.26 0.09
CA GLU A 31 -13.27 -9.19 -0.65
C GLU A 31 -12.79 -10.34 0.24
N TYR A 32 -12.48 -10.06 1.51
CA TYR A 32 -12.10 -11.09 2.48
C TYR A 32 -13.23 -12.09 2.72
N LEU A 33 -14.44 -11.60 3.01
CA LEU A 33 -15.60 -12.45 3.31
C LEU A 33 -15.96 -13.39 2.16
N ILE A 34 -15.96 -12.89 0.91
CA ILE A 34 -16.30 -13.72 -0.26
C ILE A 34 -15.19 -14.71 -0.64
N THR A 35 -13.93 -14.41 -0.29
CA THR A 35 -12.79 -15.29 -0.60
C THR A 35 -12.46 -16.27 0.52
N LEU A 36 -13.05 -16.11 1.71
CA LEU A 36 -12.76 -16.94 2.89
C LEU A 36 -13.10 -18.42 2.66
N GLU A 37 -14.23 -18.74 2.05
CA GLU A 37 -14.62 -20.14 1.76
C GLU A 37 -13.58 -20.86 0.88
N HIS A 38 -13.11 -20.17 -0.16
CA HIS A 38 -12.08 -20.65 -1.06
C HIS A 38 -10.71 -20.75 -0.36
N GLU A 39 -10.42 -19.85 0.57
CA GLU A 39 -9.19 -19.85 1.36
C GLU A 39 -9.15 -21.03 2.32
N VAL A 40 -10.23 -21.26 3.07
CA VAL A 40 -10.34 -22.37 4.02
C VAL A 40 -10.24 -23.70 3.29
N SER A 41 -10.97 -23.89 2.19
CA SER A 41 -10.94 -25.16 1.45
C SER A 41 -9.59 -25.46 0.79
N ARG A 42 -8.84 -24.44 0.33
CA ARG A 42 -7.59 -24.66 -0.41
C ARG A 42 -6.33 -24.51 0.41
N PHE A 43 -6.31 -23.68 1.45
CA PHE A 43 -5.09 -23.34 2.16
C PHE A 43 -5.08 -23.79 3.63
N TRP A 44 -6.24 -23.87 4.30
CA TRP A 44 -6.32 -24.41 5.66
C TRP A 44 -6.17 -25.95 5.64
N GLY A 45 -4.92 -26.41 5.67
CA GLY A 45 -4.56 -27.82 5.60
C GLY A 45 -3.37 -28.12 4.68
N THR A 46 -2.85 -27.10 3.98
CA THR A 46 -1.68 -27.25 3.11
C THR A 46 -0.36 -27.04 3.86
N ARG A 47 0.74 -27.56 3.31
CA ARG A 47 2.08 -27.33 3.88
C ARG A 47 2.46 -25.86 3.75
N LEU A 48 3.01 -25.29 4.81
CA LEU A 48 3.50 -23.92 4.81
C LEU A 48 4.72 -23.79 3.89
N THR A 49 4.52 -23.26 2.69
CA THR A 49 5.59 -22.82 1.79
C THR A 49 5.90 -21.33 2.01
N TRP A 50 7.06 -20.88 1.55
CA TRP A 50 7.41 -19.45 1.58
C TRP A 50 6.35 -18.59 0.88
N GLY A 51 5.85 -19.02 -0.29
CA GLY A 51 4.82 -18.28 -1.03
C GLY A 51 3.50 -18.16 -0.25
N THR A 52 3.04 -19.24 0.37
CA THR A 52 1.83 -19.24 1.21
C THR A 52 2.00 -18.41 2.48
N ALA A 53 3.18 -18.42 3.09
CA ALA A 53 3.47 -17.62 4.28
C ALA A 53 3.41 -16.11 3.98
N PHE A 54 4.09 -15.66 2.91
CA PHE A 54 4.05 -14.24 2.50
C PHE A 54 2.65 -13.80 2.06
N PHE A 55 1.88 -14.68 1.43
CA PHE A 55 0.48 -14.41 1.12
C PHE A 55 -0.35 -14.14 2.37
N TYR A 56 -0.28 -15.03 3.38
CA TYR A 56 -0.99 -14.83 4.64
C TYR A 56 -0.52 -13.57 5.37
N LEU A 57 0.79 -13.35 5.43
CA LEU A 57 1.34 -12.16 6.06
C LEU A 57 0.80 -10.90 5.40
N ASN A 58 0.82 -10.79 4.07
CA ASN A 58 0.31 -9.59 3.40
C ASN A 58 -1.21 -9.43 3.61
N ARG A 59 -1.97 -10.52 3.43
CA ARG A 59 -3.44 -10.52 3.52
C ARG A 59 -3.92 -10.13 4.91
N TYR A 60 -3.40 -10.78 5.96
CA TYR A 60 -3.82 -10.50 7.33
C TYR A 60 -3.22 -9.20 7.87
N SER A 61 -2.00 -8.82 7.47
CA SER A 61 -1.44 -7.52 7.85
C SER A 61 -2.27 -6.38 7.27
N SER A 62 -2.72 -6.48 6.01
CA SER A 62 -3.57 -5.48 5.38
C SER A 62 -4.93 -5.33 6.08
N LEU A 63 -5.57 -6.46 6.42
CA LEU A 63 -6.86 -6.47 7.12
C LEU A 63 -6.76 -5.87 8.52
N PHE A 64 -5.90 -6.43 9.37
CA PHE A 64 -5.79 -6.00 10.76
C PHE A 64 -5.08 -4.65 10.89
N GLY A 65 -4.12 -4.37 10.01
CA GLY A 65 -3.34 -3.14 10.09
C GLY A 65 -4.09 -1.90 9.62
N THR A 66 -5.18 -2.06 8.87
CA THR A 66 -6.06 -0.94 8.50
C THR A 66 -7.01 -0.54 9.63
N VAL A 67 -7.33 -1.44 10.58
CA VAL A 67 -8.26 -1.17 11.69
C VAL A 67 -7.80 0.01 12.58
N PRO A 68 -6.54 0.08 13.05
CA PRO A 68 -6.04 1.24 13.79
C PRO A 68 -6.14 2.56 13.01
N ILE A 69 -5.98 2.51 11.68
CA ILE A 69 -6.06 3.69 10.81
C ILE A 69 -7.51 4.20 10.75
N VAL A 70 -8.49 3.30 10.58
CA VAL A 70 -9.91 3.67 10.64
C VAL A 70 -10.23 4.29 12.00
N PHE A 71 -9.77 3.66 13.09
CA PHE A 71 -10.01 4.18 14.44
C PHE A 71 -9.41 5.58 14.65
N GLN A 72 -8.21 5.85 14.13
CA GLN A 72 -7.57 7.17 14.19
C GLN A 72 -8.43 8.28 13.58
N TYR A 73 -9.09 8.02 12.44
CA TYR A 73 -9.86 9.03 11.71
C TYR A 73 -11.30 9.20 12.22
N TYR A 74 -11.84 8.19 12.92
CA TYR A 74 -13.21 8.19 13.44
C TYR A 74 -13.32 8.34 14.97
N SER A 75 -12.21 8.29 15.71
CA SER A 75 -12.20 8.56 17.14
C SER A 75 -12.49 10.05 17.40
N THR A 76 -13.73 10.40 17.75
CA THR A 76 -14.21 11.76 18.02
C THR A 76 -14.27 12.10 19.51
N THR A 77 -13.29 11.65 20.29
CA THR A 77 -13.22 11.97 21.73
C THR A 77 -12.54 13.32 21.96
N THR A 78 -13.06 14.11 22.91
CA THR A 78 -12.59 15.47 23.28
C THR A 78 -11.52 15.48 24.39
N ASN A 79 -10.95 14.31 24.73
CA ASN A 79 -10.02 14.19 25.86
C ASN A 79 -8.66 14.84 25.55
N PRO A 80 -8.07 15.60 26.49
CA PRO A 80 -6.76 16.23 26.31
C PRO A 80 -5.61 15.21 26.14
N ASP A 81 -5.77 13.97 26.60
CA ASP A 81 -4.80 12.86 26.42
C ASP A 81 -4.73 12.33 24.97
N LYS A 82 -5.50 12.90 24.04
CA LYS A 82 -5.55 12.47 22.64
C LYS A 82 -4.30 12.83 21.84
N MET A 83 -3.56 13.87 22.25
CA MET A 83 -2.38 14.34 21.52
C MET A 83 -1.25 13.28 21.39
N PRO A 84 -0.80 12.60 22.46
CA PRO A 84 0.18 11.51 22.34
C PRO A 84 -0.38 10.27 21.62
N MET A 85 -1.69 10.05 21.71
CA MET A 85 -2.36 8.97 20.97
C MET A 85 -2.33 9.23 19.47
N CYS A 86 -2.64 10.45 19.02
CA CYS A 86 -2.60 10.82 17.60
C CYS A 86 -1.19 10.66 16.98
N SER A 87 -0.13 11.01 17.73
CA SER A 87 1.24 10.85 17.25
C SER A 87 1.63 9.37 17.15
N ALA A 88 1.20 8.54 18.10
CA ALA A 88 1.41 7.09 18.04
C ALA A 88 0.70 6.44 16.84
N PHE A 89 -0.58 6.78 16.59
CA PHE A 89 -1.31 6.27 15.40
C PHE A 89 -0.69 6.73 14.09
N ARG A 90 -0.17 7.96 14.03
CA ARG A 90 0.56 8.45 12.85
C ARG A 90 1.83 7.63 12.60
N ALA A 91 2.67 7.45 13.62
CA ALA A 91 3.89 6.66 13.51
C ALA A 91 3.54 5.24 13.06
N TYR A 92 2.51 4.65 13.67
CA TYR A 92 1.95 3.36 13.25
C TYR A 92 1.59 3.33 11.76
N HIS A 93 0.82 4.30 11.26
CA HIS A 93 0.42 4.34 9.85
C HIS A 93 1.63 4.39 8.91
N GLN A 94 2.66 5.19 9.24
CA GLN A 94 3.88 5.30 8.44
C GLN A 94 4.70 4.01 8.42
N TYR A 95 4.92 3.39 9.59
CA TYR A 95 5.65 2.12 9.67
C TYR A 95 4.87 0.98 9.04
N PHE A 96 3.55 0.93 9.24
CA PHE A 96 2.68 -0.05 8.62
C PHE A 96 2.73 0.04 7.10
N ALA A 97 2.64 1.24 6.53
CA ALA A 97 2.78 1.45 5.10
C ALA A 97 4.14 0.94 4.58
N LEU A 98 5.25 1.27 5.27
CA LEU A 98 6.58 0.79 4.89
C LEU A 98 6.67 -0.75 4.91
N ILE A 99 6.16 -1.39 5.97
CA ILE A 99 6.17 -2.86 6.10
C ILE A 99 5.34 -3.50 5.01
N SER A 100 4.13 -2.99 4.74
CA SER A 100 3.25 -3.50 3.67
C SER A 100 3.91 -3.40 2.30
N GLN A 101 4.59 -2.29 2.01
CA GLN A 101 5.33 -2.12 0.75
C GLN A 101 6.51 -3.10 0.62
N VAL A 102 7.21 -3.41 1.72
CA VAL A 102 8.27 -4.44 1.73
C VAL A 102 7.68 -5.82 1.43
N LEU A 103 6.54 -6.17 2.03
CA LEU A 103 5.87 -7.45 1.76
C LEU A 103 5.46 -7.57 0.29
N VAL A 104 4.88 -6.50 -0.29
CA VAL A 104 4.55 -6.43 -1.73
C VAL A 104 5.80 -6.61 -2.59
N ALA A 105 6.87 -5.86 -2.31
CA ALA A 105 8.11 -5.95 -3.06
C ALA A 105 8.70 -7.36 -3.03
N VAL A 106 8.73 -8.03 -1.86
CA VAL A 106 9.24 -9.39 -1.73
C VAL A 106 8.42 -10.38 -2.57
N MET A 107 7.08 -10.31 -2.55
CA MET A 107 6.26 -11.20 -3.39
C MET A 107 6.49 -10.97 -4.88
N LEU A 108 6.63 -9.70 -5.29
CA LEU A 108 6.92 -9.31 -6.66
C LEU A 108 8.30 -9.81 -7.13
N ILE A 109 9.32 -9.71 -6.28
CA ILE A 109 10.66 -10.23 -6.55
C ILE A 109 10.62 -11.76 -6.66
N MET A 110 9.97 -12.46 -5.73
CA MET A 110 9.85 -13.92 -5.78
C MET A 110 9.19 -14.38 -7.09
N ARG A 111 8.08 -13.72 -7.48
CA ARG A 111 7.37 -14.01 -8.73
C ARG A 111 8.26 -13.79 -9.95
N THR A 112 8.97 -12.67 -10.00
CA THR A 112 9.87 -12.32 -11.11
C THR A 112 11.05 -13.29 -11.17
N PHE A 113 11.62 -13.66 -10.02
CA PHE A 113 12.72 -14.61 -9.91
C PHE A 113 12.33 -16.00 -10.41
N ALA A 114 11.13 -16.46 -10.07
CA ALA A 114 10.59 -17.72 -10.59
C ALA A 114 10.39 -17.68 -12.12
N LEU A 115 9.89 -16.56 -12.66
CA LEU A 115 9.66 -16.39 -14.10
C LEU A 115 10.96 -16.33 -14.91
N TYR A 116 12.03 -15.78 -14.34
CA TYR A 116 13.36 -15.71 -14.94
C TYR A 116 14.23 -16.95 -14.65
N GLU A 117 13.61 -18.11 -14.44
CA GLU A 117 14.29 -19.41 -14.25
C GLU A 117 15.37 -19.36 -13.17
N ARG A 118 15.11 -18.61 -12.08
CA ARG A 118 16.03 -18.42 -10.95
C ARG A 118 17.36 -17.75 -11.32
N SER A 119 17.35 -16.85 -12.31
CA SER A 119 18.52 -16.02 -12.63
C SER A 119 18.94 -15.13 -11.45
N LYS A 120 20.14 -15.37 -10.92
CA LYS A 120 20.72 -14.60 -9.81
C LYS A 120 20.98 -13.13 -10.17
N ILE A 121 21.17 -12.82 -11.45
CA ILE A 121 21.42 -11.45 -11.93
C ILE A 121 20.16 -10.59 -11.74
N ILE A 122 19.01 -11.11 -12.16
CA ILE A 122 17.72 -10.40 -12.01
C ILE A 122 17.36 -10.25 -10.53
N LEU A 123 17.63 -11.28 -9.73
CA LEU A 123 17.45 -11.21 -8.27
C LEU A 123 18.34 -10.13 -7.65
N ALA A 124 19.65 -10.15 -7.93
CA ALA A 124 20.58 -9.16 -7.40
C ALA A 124 20.20 -7.73 -7.81
N PHE A 125 19.80 -7.54 -9.07
CA PHE A 125 19.35 -6.25 -9.58
C PHE A 125 18.06 -5.76 -8.88
N THR A 126 17.02 -6.59 -8.80
CA THR A 126 15.74 -6.21 -8.17
C THR A 126 15.89 -5.98 -6.66
N VAL A 127 16.70 -6.78 -5.97
CA VAL A 127 17.03 -6.58 -4.56
C VAL A 127 17.81 -5.28 -4.35
N PHE A 128 18.80 -5.00 -5.18
CA PHE A 128 19.57 -3.76 -5.09
C PHE A 128 18.68 -2.51 -5.22
N VAL A 129 17.82 -2.47 -6.24
CA VAL A 129 16.87 -1.35 -6.44
C VAL A 129 15.93 -1.20 -5.23
N THR A 130 15.40 -2.31 -4.71
CA THR A 130 14.50 -2.30 -3.56
C THR A 130 15.20 -1.80 -2.29
N LEU A 131 16.45 -2.21 -2.06
CA LEU A 131 17.24 -1.75 -0.92
C LEU A 131 17.52 -0.26 -0.99
N CYS A 132 17.88 0.27 -2.16
CA CYS A 132 18.06 1.71 -2.35
C CYS A 132 16.77 2.49 -2.05
N ALA A 133 15.63 2.02 -2.57
CA ALA A 133 14.33 2.64 -2.30
C ALA A 133 13.94 2.57 -0.81
N PHE A 134 14.18 1.44 -0.16
CA PHE A 134 13.91 1.23 1.27
C PHE A 134 14.76 2.16 2.15
N ILE A 135 16.06 2.23 1.90
CA ILE A 135 16.98 3.12 2.64
C ILE A 135 16.52 4.58 2.51
N PHE A 136 16.16 5.00 1.28
CA PHE A 136 15.65 6.34 1.04
C PHE A 136 14.32 6.59 1.78
N ALA A 137 13.38 5.65 1.76
CA ALA A 137 12.12 5.77 2.48
C ALA A 137 12.33 5.89 4.00
N VAL A 138 13.20 5.06 4.59
CA VAL A 138 13.55 5.12 6.01
C VAL A 138 14.19 6.46 6.35
N TRP A 139 15.12 6.95 5.53
CA TRP A 139 15.72 8.26 5.71
C TRP A 139 14.67 9.38 5.74
N VAL A 140 13.71 9.36 4.82
CA VAL A 140 12.61 10.34 4.79
C VAL A 140 11.71 10.25 6.03
N LEU A 141 11.42 9.05 6.51
CA LEU A 141 10.60 8.84 7.71
C LEU A 141 11.29 9.38 8.97
N LEU A 142 12.59 9.15 9.10
CA LEU A 142 13.40 9.62 10.23
C LEU A 142 13.73 11.12 10.15
N THR A 143 13.72 11.71 8.95
CA THR A 143 14.13 13.11 8.72
C THR A 143 12.93 14.03 8.51
N GLY A 144 12.55 14.76 9.55
CA GLY A 144 11.63 15.90 9.44
C GLY A 144 10.77 16.09 10.67
N ASN A 145 10.82 17.31 11.22
CA ASN A 145 10.00 17.70 12.36
C ASN A 145 8.53 17.78 11.97
N GLU A 146 7.67 17.26 12.83
CA GLU A 146 6.23 17.34 12.64
C GLU A 146 5.77 18.76 12.96
N VAL A 147 4.86 19.30 12.15
CA VAL A 147 4.16 20.53 12.53
C VAL A 147 2.99 20.10 13.40
N ASN A 148 3.04 20.45 14.67
CA ASN A 148 1.91 20.33 15.58
C ASN A 148 0.89 21.43 15.25
N THR A 149 0.17 21.29 14.13
CA THR A 149 -0.98 22.15 13.80
C THR A 149 -2.25 21.74 14.55
N LEU A 150 -2.14 20.88 15.57
CA LEU A 150 -3.30 20.34 16.27
C LEU A 150 -3.80 21.39 17.28
N SER A 151 -4.78 22.20 16.87
CA SER A 151 -5.62 22.90 17.84
C SER A 151 -6.57 21.89 18.49
N ALA A 152 -6.92 22.11 19.76
CA ALA A 152 -7.85 21.25 20.50
C ALA A 152 -9.22 21.09 19.78
N GLU A 153 -9.60 22.10 18.99
CA GLU A 153 -10.84 22.12 18.22
C GLU A 153 -10.80 21.18 17.00
N ILE A 154 -9.68 21.08 16.30
CA ILE A 154 -9.51 20.13 15.17
C ILE A 154 -9.42 18.70 15.69
N ALA A 155 -8.81 18.52 16.87
CA ALA A 155 -8.76 17.22 17.52
C ALA A 155 -10.16 16.67 17.86
N ALA A 156 -11.18 17.49 18.05
CA ALA A 156 -12.55 17.01 18.30
C ALA A 156 -13.12 16.18 17.12
N PHE A 157 -12.67 16.47 15.90
CA PHE A 157 -13.11 15.78 14.68
C PHE A 157 -12.21 14.59 14.29
N GLY A 158 -11.21 14.21 15.09
CA GLY A 158 -10.34 13.05 14.84
C GLY A 158 -8.89 13.31 15.19
N CYS A 159 -7.98 12.46 14.68
CA CYS A 159 -6.53 12.71 14.73
C CYS A 159 -5.91 13.03 13.34
N PRO A 160 -6.43 14.01 12.58
CA PRO A 160 -5.81 14.40 11.33
C PRO A 160 -4.66 15.36 11.63
N MET A 161 -3.43 14.89 11.48
CA MET A 161 -2.31 15.82 11.55
C MET A 161 -1.79 16.13 10.16
N GLY A 162 -1.47 17.42 9.97
CA GLY A 162 -0.89 17.93 8.75
C GLY A 162 0.49 17.34 8.53
N THR A 163 0.82 16.98 7.29
CA THR A 163 2.21 16.74 6.92
C THR A 163 2.78 18.05 6.35
N PRO A 164 3.89 18.58 6.89
CA PRO A 164 4.50 19.78 6.32
C PRO A 164 4.89 19.56 4.87
N HIS A 165 4.70 20.59 4.03
CA HIS A 165 4.91 20.51 2.58
C HIS A 165 6.27 19.93 2.18
N ALA A 166 7.34 20.30 2.89
CA ALA A 166 8.68 19.76 2.64
C ALA A 166 8.79 18.23 2.93
N LYS A 167 8.11 17.73 3.97
CA LYS A 167 8.05 16.30 4.29
C LYS A 167 7.14 15.57 3.31
N SER A 168 6.00 16.16 2.93
CA SER A 168 5.10 15.60 1.90
C SER A 168 5.81 15.42 0.57
N LEU A 169 6.61 16.39 0.11
CA LEU A 169 7.36 16.27 -1.14
C LEU A 169 8.43 15.17 -1.10
N ARG A 170 9.12 15.01 0.04
CA ARG A 170 10.09 13.91 0.23
C ARG A 170 9.39 12.55 0.24
N LEU A 171 8.22 12.45 0.88
CA LEU A 171 7.39 11.24 0.84
C LEU A 171 6.92 10.97 -0.60
N ALA A 172 6.48 11.98 -1.35
CA ALA A 172 6.13 11.84 -2.76
C ALA A 172 7.29 11.27 -3.59
N ALA A 173 8.53 11.73 -3.33
CA ALA A 173 9.72 11.19 -3.98
C ALA A 173 9.96 9.71 -3.62
N ALA A 174 9.77 9.32 -2.35
CA ALA A 174 9.92 7.93 -1.92
C ALA A 174 8.85 7.03 -2.59
N TRP A 175 7.59 7.48 -2.61
CA TRP A 175 6.49 6.79 -3.30
C TRP A 175 6.71 6.72 -4.82
N SER A 176 7.32 7.75 -5.42
CA SER A 176 7.69 7.72 -6.84
C SER A 176 8.75 6.66 -7.13
N GLY A 177 9.73 6.50 -6.24
CA GLY A 177 10.72 5.41 -6.34
C GLY A 177 10.06 4.02 -6.30
N MET A 178 9.06 3.84 -5.43
CA MET A 178 8.29 2.58 -5.38
C MET A 178 7.46 2.37 -6.66
N LEU A 179 6.82 3.41 -7.19
CA LEU A 179 6.09 3.33 -8.46
C LEU A 179 7.01 2.93 -9.62
N VAL A 180 8.22 3.48 -9.69
CA VAL A 180 9.23 3.10 -10.70
C VAL A 180 9.62 1.62 -10.55
N PHE A 181 9.80 1.15 -9.31
CA PHE A 181 10.08 -0.26 -9.04
C PHE A 181 8.93 -1.17 -9.53
N ASP A 182 7.68 -0.80 -9.27
CA ASP A 182 6.51 -1.57 -9.71
C ASP A 182 6.41 -1.65 -11.24
N ILE A 183 6.60 -0.51 -11.92
CA ILE A 183 6.60 -0.45 -13.38
C ILE A 183 7.73 -1.31 -13.95
N MET A 184 8.91 -1.26 -13.35
CA MET A 184 10.06 -2.09 -13.74
C MET A 184 9.75 -3.58 -13.60
N ILE A 185 9.22 -4.02 -12.46
CA ILE A 185 8.83 -5.41 -12.24
C ILE A 185 7.74 -5.85 -13.23
N PHE A 186 6.73 -5.00 -13.44
CA PHE A 186 5.67 -5.28 -14.41
C PHE A 186 6.25 -5.42 -15.82
N GLY A 187 7.15 -4.52 -16.23
CA GLY A 187 7.83 -4.58 -17.52
C GLY A 187 8.66 -5.86 -17.71
N LEU A 188 9.44 -6.26 -16.70
CA LEU A 188 10.20 -7.51 -16.71
C LEU A 188 9.26 -8.73 -16.82
N THR A 189 8.20 -8.73 -16.03
CA THR A 189 7.19 -9.80 -16.01
C THR A 189 6.51 -9.92 -17.37
N LEU A 190 6.05 -8.80 -17.94
CA LEU A 190 5.39 -8.75 -19.23
C LEU A 190 6.33 -9.14 -20.37
N PHE A 191 7.57 -8.64 -20.38
CA PHE A 191 8.55 -8.97 -21.40
C PHE A 191 8.84 -10.47 -21.46
N LYS A 192 9.16 -11.09 -20.32
CA LYS A 192 9.47 -12.53 -20.27
C LYS A 192 8.23 -13.36 -20.63
N ALA A 193 7.05 -12.94 -20.17
CA ALA A 193 5.80 -13.61 -20.47
C ALA A 193 5.42 -13.54 -21.96
N LEU A 194 5.60 -12.39 -22.62
CA LEU A 194 5.37 -12.25 -24.07
C LEU A 194 6.38 -13.05 -24.89
N ARG A 195 7.66 -13.06 -24.48
CA ARG A 195 8.72 -13.82 -25.16
C ARG A 195 8.50 -15.33 -25.08
N HIS A 196 8.09 -15.85 -23.93
CA HIS A 196 7.85 -17.30 -23.74
C HIS A 196 6.46 -17.72 -24.22
N GLY A 197 5.46 -16.85 -24.11
CA GLY A 197 4.10 -17.09 -24.60
C GLY A 197 4.01 -17.23 -26.11
N ARG A 198 4.86 -16.51 -26.87
CA ARG A 198 4.98 -16.68 -28.33
C ARG A 198 5.61 -18.02 -28.74
N SER A 199 6.53 -18.56 -27.93
CA SER A 199 7.21 -19.82 -28.25
C SER A 199 6.42 -21.07 -27.85
N ARG A 200 5.44 -20.95 -26.94
CA ARG A 200 4.66 -22.06 -26.38
C ARG A 200 3.16 -21.88 -26.62
N ALA A 201 2.79 -21.33 -27.78
CA ALA A 201 1.43 -21.05 -28.21
C ALA A 201 0.54 -22.32 -28.22
N ARG A 202 0.09 -22.71 -27.02
CA ARG A 202 -0.99 -23.68 -26.72
C ARG A 202 -1.32 -23.52 -25.24
N GLY A 203 -2.31 -22.67 -24.94
CA GLY A 203 -2.97 -22.69 -23.64
C GLY A 203 -3.41 -21.31 -23.16
N GLY A 204 -4.74 -21.09 -23.12
CA GLY A 204 -5.37 -19.90 -22.55
C GLY A 204 -4.99 -19.61 -21.09
N LEU A 205 -4.37 -20.55 -20.37
CA LEU A 205 -3.90 -20.37 -19.00
C LEU A 205 -2.85 -19.25 -18.85
N LEU A 206 -1.87 -19.15 -19.76
CA LEU A 206 -0.88 -18.06 -19.71
C LEU A 206 -1.51 -16.71 -20.05
N ALA A 207 -2.46 -16.69 -20.99
CA ALA A 207 -3.20 -15.48 -21.35
C ALA A 207 -4.12 -15.01 -20.22
N VAL A 208 -4.79 -15.94 -19.52
CA VAL A 208 -5.62 -15.64 -18.34
C VAL A 208 -4.76 -15.17 -17.17
N LEU A 209 -3.64 -15.86 -16.88
CA LEU A 209 -2.69 -15.42 -15.84
C LEU A 209 -2.06 -14.06 -16.14
N LEU A 210 -1.80 -13.76 -17.41
CA LEU A 210 -1.32 -12.44 -17.83
C LEU A 210 -2.41 -11.38 -17.74
N ARG A 211 -3.64 -11.70 -18.16
CA ARG A 211 -4.80 -10.81 -18.04
C ARG A 211 -5.05 -10.46 -16.58
N ASP A 212 -5.20 -11.46 -15.71
CA ASP A 212 -5.51 -11.26 -14.30
C ASP A 212 -4.32 -10.61 -13.56
N GLY A 213 -3.10 -11.02 -13.89
CA GLY A 213 -1.89 -10.39 -13.37
C GLY A 213 -1.75 -8.92 -13.77
N SER A 214 -2.01 -8.59 -15.04
CA SER A 214 -1.86 -7.22 -15.55
C SER A 214 -2.87 -6.24 -14.97
N VAL A 215 -4.11 -6.69 -14.72
CA VAL A 215 -5.14 -5.84 -14.09
C VAL A 215 -4.71 -5.48 -12.68
N TYR A 216 -4.21 -6.45 -11.92
CA TYR A 216 -3.65 -6.20 -10.59
C TYR A 216 -2.50 -5.17 -10.64
N PHE A 217 -1.52 -5.38 -11.52
CA PHE A 217 -0.39 -4.46 -11.64
C PHE A 217 -0.82 -3.05 -12.05
N ALA A 218 -1.80 -2.93 -12.95
CA ALA A 218 -2.36 -1.64 -13.35
C ALA A 218 -3.06 -0.93 -12.19
N LEU A 219 -3.88 -1.65 -11.41
CA LEU A 219 -4.55 -1.09 -10.23
C LEU A 219 -3.55 -0.61 -9.16
N MET A 220 -2.46 -1.38 -8.95
CA MET A 220 -1.39 -0.99 -8.04
C MET A 220 -0.67 0.28 -8.50
N ILE A 221 -0.32 0.38 -9.79
CA ILE A 221 0.29 1.58 -10.40
C ILE A 221 -0.64 2.79 -10.26
N ILE A 222 -1.93 2.64 -10.56
CA ILE A 222 -2.93 3.71 -10.43
C ILE A 222 -3.04 4.17 -8.97
N SER A 223 -3.08 3.23 -8.03
CA SER A 223 -3.19 3.52 -6.60
C SER A 223 -1.95 4.24 -6.08
N ASN A 224 -0.75 3.79 -6.47
CA ASN A 224 0.51 4.43 -6.11
C ASN A 224 0.63 5.83 -6.72
N ALA A 225 0.21 6.02 -7.97
CA ALA A 225 0.15 7.33 -8.61
C ALA A 225 -0.84 8.28 -7.91
N ALA A 226 -2.02 7.78 -7.54
CA ALA A 226 -3.00 8.54 -6.76
C ALA A 226 -2.42 8.96 -5.40
N ASN A 227 -1.69 8.05 -4.73
CA ASN A 227 -1.03 8.36 -3.46
C ASN A 227 0.03 9.46 -3.60
N ILE A 228 0.87 9.40 -4.64
CA ILE A 228 1.83 10.47 -4.96
C ILE A 228 1.10 11.80 -5.18
N GLY A 229 -0.02 11.77 -5.92
CA GLY A 229 -0.88 12.94 -6.13
C GLY A 229 -1.38 13.55 -4.81
N THR A 230 -1.74 12.73 -3.83
CA THR A 230 -2.13 13.25 -2.50
C THR A 230 -0.98 13.93 -1.76
N TYR A 231 0.28 13.52 -1.97
CA TYR A 231 1.43 14.16 -1.34
C TYR A 231 1.87 15.45 -2.04
N THR A 232 1.67 15.56 -3.36
CA THR A 232 2.10 16.75 -4.13
C THR A 232 1.02 17.81 -4.24
N MET A 233 -0.25 17.40 -4.38
CA MET A 233 -1.39 18.29 -4.60
C MET A 233 -2.39 18.26 -3.44
N GLY A 234 -2.46 17.15 -2.72
CA GLY A 234 -3.29 17.05 -1.52
C GLY A 234 -2.68 17.90 -0.42
N GLY A 235 -3.42 18.90 0.04
CA GLY A 235 -3.04 19.72 1.18
C GLY A 235 -2.67 18.88 2.42
N PRO A 236 -2.21 19.52 3.50
CA PRO A 236 -1.58 18.83 4.63
C PRO A 236 -2.41 17.68 5.24
N PHE A 237 -3.74 17.72 5.14
CA PHE A 237 -4.67 16.76 5.72
C PHE A 237 -5.10 15.61 4.78
N ILE A 238 -4.77 15.71 3.49
CA ILE A 238 -5.08 14.68 2.47
C ILE A 238 -3.82 13.88 2.12
N SER A 239 -2.63 14.44 2.34
CA SER A 239 -1.36 13.76 2.09
C SER A 239 -1.29 12.37 2.73
N GLY A 240 -1.15 11.33 1.89
CA GLY A 240 -0.95 9.96 2.32
C GLY A 240 -2.22 9.17 2.66
N THR A 241 -3.41 9.74 2.55
CA THR A 241 -4.68 9.02 2.82
C THR A 241 -4.97 7.94 1.80
N ALA A 242 -4.49 8.11 0.56
CA ALA A 242 -4.58 7.09 -0.48
C ALA A 242 -3.63 5.90 -0.26
N THR A 243 -2.74 5.94 0.74
CA THR A 243 -1.91 4.79 1.13
C THR A 243 -2.78 3.61 1.55
N THR A 244 -3.94 3.86 2.19
CA THR A 244 -4.86 2.78 2.54
C THR A 244 -5.38 2.06 1.30
N VAL A 245 -5.69 2.79 0.22
CA VAL A 245 -6.09 2.21 -1.07
C VAL A 245 -4.99 1.30 -1.64
N THR A 246 -3.72 1.71 -1.54
CA THR A 246 -2.58 0.89 -2.02
C THR A 246 -2.44 -0.43 -1.28
N ASN A 247 -2.84 -0.49 -0.01
CA ASN A 247 -2.74 -1.69 0.82
C ASN A 247 -3.93 -2.65 0.61
N VAL A 248 -5.02 -2.23 -0.05
CA VAL A 248 -6.18 -3.11 -0.31
C VAL A 248 -5.88 -4.12 -1.40
N PHE A 249 -5.13 -3.71 -2.43
CA PHE A 249 -4.80 -4.58 -3.55
C PHE A 249 -3.68 -5.55 -3.14
N VAL A 250 -4.06 -6.69 -2.54
CA VAL A 250 -3.14 -7.79 -2.23
C VAL A 250 -3.11 -8.76 -3.41
N PRO A 251 -1.93 -9.08 -3.99
CA PRO A 251 -1.86 -10.03 -5.08
C PRO A 251 -2.15 -11.43 -4.55
N VAL A 252 -3.20 -12.06 -5.08
CA VAL A 252 -3.48 -13.48 -4.83
C VAL A 252 -2.44 -14.30 -5.60
N PRO A 253 -1.70 -15.22 -4.95
CA PRO A 253 -0.78 -16.08 -5.66
C PRO A 253 -1.57 -16.97 -6.63
N PRO A 254 -1.04 -17.24 -7.83
CA PRO A 254 -1.66 -18.21 -8.72
C PRO A 254 -1.72 -19.57 -8.00
N PRO A 255 -2.77 -20.37 -8.24
CA PRO A 255 -2.84 -21.71 -7.68
C PRO A 255 -1.56 -22.45 -8.06
N SER A 256 -0.87 -22.98 -7.05
CA SER A 256 0.30 -23.80 -7.26
C SER A 256 -0.07 -24.94 -8.20
N LEU A 257 0.47 -24.91 -9.43
CA LEU A 257 0.49 -26.05 -10.33
C LEU A 257 1.33 -27.13 -9.64
N HIS A 258 0.66 -27.94 -8.81
CA HIS A 258 1.11 -29.29 -8.53
C HIS A 258 0.73 -30.13 -9.74
N GLY A 259 1.76 -30.53 -10.49
CA GLY A 259 1.70 -31.28 -11.74
C GLY A 259 2.99 -31.07 -12.51
#